data_AF-A0A9D7ZBN4-F1
#
_entry.id   AF-A0A9D7ZBN4-F1
#
_cell.length_a   1.000
_cell.length_b   1.000
_cell.length_c   1.000
_cell.angle_alpha   90.00
_cell.angle_beta   90.00
_cell.angle_gamma   90.00
#
_symmetry.space_group_name_H-M   'P 1'
#
loop_
_entity.id
_entity.type
_entity.pdbx_description
1 polymer ?
#
loop_
_entity_poly.entity_id
_entity_poly.type
_entity_poly.pdbx_seq_one_letter_code
_entity_poly.pdbx_strand_id
1 'polypeptide(L)' 'MAQRPFFSNPLDQQRDQLDSCWELDCDIDPLILRARALHRRGDVNWALGLEQEVLPIV' A
#
# COMPACT_ATOMS: atom_id res chain seq x y z
N MET A 1 -9.28 30.13 17.85
CA MET A 1 -9.36 28.66 17.63
C MET A 1 -8.15 28.26 16.81
N ALA A 2 -7.15 27.65 17.44
CA ALA A 2 -5.91 27.27 16.77
C ALA A 2 -6.21 26.06 15.86
N GLN A 3 -6.24 26.28 14.56
CA GLN A 3 -6.30 25.22 13.56
C GLN A 3 -4.95 24.51 13.61
N ARG A 4 -4.91 23.37 14.32
CA ARG A 4 -3.75 22.48 14.28
C ARG A 4 -3.67 21.97 12.85
N PRO A 5 -2.53 22.08 12.15
CA PRO A 5 -2.36 21.35 10.91
C PRO A 5 -2.48 19.88 11.31
N PHE A 6 -3.55 19.22 10.87
CA PHE A 6 -3.58 17.76 10.86
C PHE A 6 -2.47 17.36 9.90
N PHE A 7 -1.26 17.16 10.43
CA PHE A 7 -0.24 16.45 9.71
C PHE A 7 -0.79 15.04 9.57
N SER A 8 -1.49 14.79 8.46
CA SER A 8 -1.89 13.45 8.04
C SER A 8 -0.62 12.64 8.14
N ASN A 9 -0.63 11.62 9.00
CA ASN A 9 0.50 10.71 9.08
C ASN A 9 0.77 10.25 7.64
N PRO A 10 2.02 10.22 7.15
CA PRO A 10 2.31 9.79 5.78
C PRO A 10 1.66 8.44 5.43
N LEU A 11 1.45 7.60 6.45
CA LEU A 11 0.76 6.32 6.35
C LEU A 11 -0.75 6.43 6.15
N ASP A 12 -1.39 7.43 6.75
CA ASP A 12 -2.82 7.69 6.60
C ASP A 12 -3.09 8.24 5.19
N GLN A 13 -2.26 9.17 4.71
CA GLN A 13 -2.34 9.66 3.34
C GLN A 13 -2.10 8.55 2.31
N GLN A 14 -1.20 7.61 2.59
CA GLN A 14 -0.98 6.46 1.71
C GLN A 14 -2.16 5.49 1.71
N ARG A 15 -2.89 5.38 2.84
CA ARG A 15 -4.13 4.59 2.95
C ARG A 15 -5.26 5.24 2.18
N ASP A 16 -5.48 6.53 2.34
CA ASP A 16 -6.53 7.27 1.61
C ASP A 16 -6.34 7.17 0.09
N GLN A 17 -5.10 7.21 -0.39
CA GLN A 17 -4.78 7.00 -1.81
C GLN A 17 -5.08 5.58 -2.29
N LEU A 18 -4.87 4.60 -1.41
CA LEU A 18 -5.12 3.19 -1.71
C LEU A 18 -6.62 2.90 -1.73
N ASP A 19 -7.37 3.46 -0.76
CA ASP A 19 -8.83 3.40 -0.70
C ASP A 19 -9.46 4.12 -1.90
N SER A 20 -8.93 5.29 -2.29
CA SER A 20 -9.38 6.00 -3.49
C SER A 20 -9.08 5.22 -4.78
N CYS A 21 -7.92 4.56 -4.86
CA CYS A 21 -7.64 3.63 -5.98
C CYS A 21 -8.62 2.45 -5.97
N TRP A 22 -8.94 1.92 -4.79
CA TRP A 22 -9.88 0.80 -4.63
C TRP A 22 -11.29 1.16 -5.11
N GLU A 23 -11.76 2.38 -4.83
CA GLU A 23 -13.04 2.89 -5.33
C GLU A 23 -13.07 3.09 -6.86
N LEU A 24 -11.89 3.19 -7.50
CA LEU A 24 -11.76 3.41 -8.95
C LEU A 24 -11.70 2.10 -9.75
N ASP A 25 -12.15 0.97 -9.19
CA ASP A 25 -12.00 -0.36 -9.79
C ASP A 25 -10.56 -0.61 -10.26
N CYS A 26 -9.57 -0.24 -9.43
CA CYS A 26 -8.19 -0.66 -9.70
C CYS A 26 -8.14 -2.18 -9.66
N ASP A 27 -8.06 -2.80 -10.83
CA ASP A 27 -7.86 -4.25 -11.02
C ASP A 27 -6.44 -4.69 -10.61
N ILE A 28 -5.76 -3.89 -9.78
CA ILE A 28 -4.47 -4.21 -9.20
C ILE A 28 -4.73 -5.03 -7.94
N ASP A 29 -4.17 -6.22 -7.92
CA ASP A 29 -4.25 -7.11 -6.78
C ASP A 29 -3.78 -6.40 -5.48
N PRO A 30 -4.55 -6.46 -4.39
CA PRO A 30 -4.20 -5.88 -3.09
C PRO A 30 -2.83 -6.34 -2.57
N LEU A 31 -2.40 -7.56 -2.91
CA LEU A 31 -1.10 -8.12 -2.58
C LEU A 31 0.03 -7.40 -3.32
N ILE A 32 -0.18 -6.99 -4.58
CA ILE A 32 0.79 -6.19 -5.35
C ILE A 32 0.99 -4.82 -4.69
N LEU A 33 -0.10 -4.18 -4.26
CA LEU A 33 -0.02 -2.89 -3.54
C LEU A 33 0.73 -3.04 -2.22
N ARG A 34 0.49 -4.14 -1.50
CA ARG A 34 1.14 -4.45 -0.23
C ARG A 34 2.64 -4.74 -0.38
N ALA A 35 3.03 -5.52 -1.38
CA ALA A 35 4.43 -5.77 -1.71
C ALA A 35 5.17 -4.47 -2.03
N ARG A 36 4.57 -3.59 -2.85
CA ARG A 36 5.14 -2.25 -3.16
C ARG A 36 5.32 -1.40 -1.91
N ALA A 37 4.36 -1.42 -0.97
CA ALA A 37 4.47 -0.68 0.27
C ALA A 37 5.61 -1.20 1.17
N LEU A 38 5.81 -2.52 1.24
CA LEU A 38 6.90 -3.15 2.00
C LEU A 38 8.27 -2.81 1.40
N HIS A 39 8.41 -2.84 0.07
CA HIS A 39 9.63 -2.39 -0.62
C HIS A 39 9.99 -0.94 -0.28
N ARG A 40 9.00 -0.03 -0.28
CA ARG A 40 9.23 1.38 0.09
C ARG A 40 9.68 1.56 1.55
N ARG A 41 9.31 0.64 2.44
CA ARG A 41 9.71 0.66 3.86
C ARG A 41 11.05 -0.03 4.13
N GLY A 42 11.60 -0.72 3.14
CA GLY A 42 12.82 -1.53 3.29
C GLY A 42 12.57 -2.90 3.94
N ASP A 43 11.30 -3.32 4.06
CA ASP A 43 10.91 -4.62 4.65
C ASP A 43 11.01 -5.74 3.61
N VAL A 44 12.23 -6.01 3.14
CA VAL A 44 12.51 -6.87 1.97
C VAL A 44 12.02 -8.31 2.15
N ASN A 45 12.20 -8.91 3.34
CA ASN A 45 11.79 -10.30 3.59
C ASN A 45 10.26 -10.48 3.48
N TRP A 46 9.50 -9.52 4.01
CA TRP A 46 8.05 -9.54 3.92
C TRP A 46 7.56 -9.25 2.51
N ALA A 47 8.23 -8.33 1.79
CA ALA A 47 7.90 -8.04 0.40
C ALA A 47 8.08 -9.29 -0.48
N LEU A 48 9.23 -9.98 -0.32
CA LEU A 48 9.56 -11.17 -1.09
C LEU A 48 8.56 -12.31 -0.85
N GLY A 49 8.17 -12.54 0.41
CA GLY A 49 7.16 -13.55 0.74
C GLY A 49 5.81 -13.25 0.09
N LEU A 50 5.40 -11.99 0.08
CA LEU A 50 4.19 -11.56 -0.60
C LEU A 50 4.27 -11.73 -2.11
N GLU A 51 5.41 -11.42 -2.73
CA GLU A 51 5.61 -11.62 -4.17
C GLU A 51 5.46 -13.09 -4.58
N GLN A 52 5.89 -14.03 -3.73
CA GLN A 52 5.71 -15.47 -3.99
C GLN A 52 4.24 -15.89 -4.03
N GLU A 53 3.36 -15.26 -3.25
CA GLU A 53 1.92 -15.54 -3.24
C GLU A 53 1.20 -15.03 -4.50
N VAL A 54 1.73 -13.96 -5.13
CA VAL A 54 1.16 -13.39 -6.37
C VAL A 54 1.78 -14.00 -7.63
N LEU A 55 2.76 -14.88 -7.49
CA LEU A 55 3.34 -15.54 -8.65
C LEU A 55 2.28 -16.42 -9.33
N PRO A 56 2.12 -16.30 -10.66
CA PRO A 56 1.22 -17.17 -11.38
C PRO A 56 1.71 -18.63 -11.26
N ILE A 57 0.76 -19.53 -10.98
CA ILE A 57 1.02 -20.97 -11.00
C ILE A 57 1.22 -21.36 -12.47
N VAL A 58 2.45 -21.74 -12.81
CA VAL A 58 2.83 -22.29 -14.12
C VAL A 58 2.49 -23.76 -14.24
#